data_AF-A0A9D4NA39-F1
#
_entry.id   AF-A0A9D4NA39-F1
#
_cell.length_a   1.000
_cell.length_b   1.000
_cell.length_c   1.000
_cell.angle_alpha   90.00
_cell.angle_beta   90.00
_cell.angle_gamma   90.00
#
_symmetry.space_group_name_H-M   'P 1'
#
loop_
_entity.id
_entity.type
_entity.pdbx_description
1 polymer ?
#
loop_
_entity_poly.entity_id
_entity_poly.type
_entity_poly.pdbx_seq_one_letter_code
_entity_poly.pdbx_strand_id
1 'polypeptide(L)'
;MVLELAIVMGKDIPDIDPTFFLAKENLTLKEVHRHYTQIQFKMFVCQKQLCDFVVYTNKGVFVQTLYYDSTFVRDLVDRCTAFAMSELEPTVVIKTRAPPSGCRPLIHYCNR
;
A
#
# COMPACT_ATOMS: atom_id res chain seq x y z
N MET A 1 -18.09 -5.76 3.09
CA MET A 1 -17.94 -4.62 4.03
C MET A 1 -16.51 -4.63 4.52
N VAL A 2 -15.65 -3.63 4.37
CA VAL A 2 -15.70 -2.32 3.71
C VAL A 2 -14.36 -2.18 2.98
N LEU A 3 -14.42 -1.54 1.83
CA LEU A 3 -13.34 -1.18 0.93
C LEU A 3 -12.20 -0.47 1.67
N GLU A 4 -11.03 -1.09 1.78
CA GLU A 4 -9.81 -0.34 2.08
C GLU A 4 -9.41 0.39 0.80
N LEU A 5 -10.03 1.56 0.63
CA LEU A 5 -9.78 2.48 -0.47
C LEU A 5 -8.33 2.95 -0.40
N ALA A 6 -7.50 2.53 -1.35
CA ALA A 6 -6.20 3.17 -1.55
C ALA A 6 -6.43 4.46 -2.35
N ILE A 7 -6.71 5.57 -1.65
CA ILE A 7 -6.96 6.88 -2.27
C ILE A 7 -5.63 7.51 -2.67
N VAL A 8 -5.44 7.71 -3.97
CA VAL A 8 -4.35 8.54 -4.50
C VAL A 8 -4.95 9.81 -5.08
N MET A 9 -4.57 10.95 -4.50
CA MET A 9 -4.89 12.27 -5.04
C MET A 9 -3.94 12.53 -6.22
N GLY A 10 -4.46 12.36 -7.44
CA GLY A 10 -3.69 12.64 -8.65
C GLY A 10 -3.67 14.14 -8.92
N LYS A 11 -2.48 14.76 -8.96
CA LYS A 11 -2.31 16.04 -9.68
C LYS A 11 -2.63 15.79 -11.14
N ASP A 12 -3.38 16.70 -11.76
CA ASP A 12 -3.90 16.57 -13.12
C ASP A 12 -2.87 15.97 -14.08
N ILE A 13 -3.26 14.84 -14.67
CA ILE A 13 -2.45 13.87 -15.42
C ILE A 13 -1.38 14.55 -16.30
N PRO A 14 -0.09 14.54 -15.91
CA PRO A 14 0.98 14.89 -16.82
C PRO A 14 1.34 13.64 -17.64
N ASP A 15 0.96 13.64 -18.91
CA ASP A 15 1.20 12.57 -19.91
C ASP A 15 2.69 12.34 -20.24
N ILE A 16 3.62 12.92 -19.46
CA ILE A 16 5.05 13.08 -19.78
C ILE A 16 5.96 12.49 -18.68
N ASP A 17 5.45 12.17 -17.49
CA ASP A 17 6.29 11.65 -16.40
C ASP A 17 6.39 10.11 -16.44
N PRO A 18 7.57 9.51 -16.68
CA PRO A 18 7.77 8.06 -16.61
C PRO A 18 7.47 7.49 -15.22
N THR A 19 7.47 8.33 -14.18
CA THR A 19 7.15 7.99 -12.78
C THR A 19 5.64 7.86 -12.54
N PHE A 20 4.80 8.12 -13.55
CA PHE A 20 3.35 8.00 -13.41
C PHE A 20 2.92 6.56 -13.13
N PHE A 21 2.02 6.40 -12.16
CA PHE A 21 1.68 5.11 -11.58
C PHE A 21 0.69 4.28 -12.40
N LEU A 22 -0.07 4.89 -13.32
CA LEU A 22 -0.97 4.17 -14.22
C LEU A 22 -0.32 3.92 -15.59
N ALA A 23 -0.68 2.81 -16.22
CA ALA A 23 -0.41 2.55 -17.63
C ALA A 23 -1.33 3.43 -18.51
N LYS A 24 -0.76 4.01 -19.58
CA LYS A 24 -1.47 4.94 -20.47
C LYS A 24 -2.62 4.30 -21.23
N GLU A 25 -2.48 3.03 -21.59
CA GLU A 25 -3.43 2.33 -22.46
C GLU A 25 -4.73 1.95 -21.74
N ASN A 26 -4.62 1.44 -20.51
CA ASN A 26 -5.75 0.85 -19.79
C ASN A 26 -6.05 1.52 -18.44
N LEU A 27 -5.36 2.62 -18.10
CA LEU A 27 -5.43 3.29 -16.79
C LEU A 27 -5.23 2.31 -15.61
N THR A 28 -4.48 1.22 -15.82
CA THR A 28 -4.22 0.23 -14.80
C THR A 28 -2.99 0.59 -13.99
N LEU A 29 -3.04 0.38 -12.67
CA LEU A 29 -1.87 0.52 -11.81
C LEU A 29 -0.74 -0.40 -12.29
N LYS A 30 0.43 0.18 -12.54
CA LYS A 30 1.62 -0.57 -12.93
C LYS A 30 2.11 -1.43 -11.76
N GLU A 31 2.30 -2.71 -11.98
CA GLU A 31 2.84 -3.65 -10.97
C GLU A 31 4.25 -3.28 -10.51
N VAL A 32 5.04 -2.66 -11.40
CA VAL A 32 6.40 -2.18 -11.11
C VAL A 32 6.40 -0.91 -10.23
N HIS A 33 5.26 -0.24 -10.07
CA HIS A 33 5.19 1.01 -9.32
C HIS A 33 5.01 0.77 -7.82
N ARG A 34 5.65 1.61 -7.00
CA ARG A 34 5.61 1.57 -5.51
C ARG A 34 4.20 1.46 -4.89
N HIS A 35 3.18 2.03 -5.53
CA HIS A 35 1.80 1.94 -5.03
C HIS A 35 1.26 0.51 -5.11
N TYR A 36 1.66 -0.27 -6.12
CA TYR A 36 1.30 -1.69 -6.19
C TYR A 36 1.89 -2.44 -5.00
N THR A 37 3.17 -2.26 -4.71
CA THR A 37 3.84 -2.84 -3.54
C THR A 37 3.14 -2.47 -2.23
N GLN A 38 2.77 -1.20 -2.05
CA GLN A 38 2.07 -0.72 -0.85
C GLN A 38 0.70 -1.38 -0.68
N ILE A 39 -0.05 -1.53 -1.77
CA ILE A 39 -1.40 -2.11 -1.73
C ILE A 39 -1.32 -3.62 -1.48
N GLN A 40 -0.43 -4.33 -2.18
CA GLN A 40 -0.20 -5.76 -1.98
C GLN A 40 0.23 -6.07 -0.54
N PHE A 41 1.15 -5.28 0.02
CA PHE A 41 1.57 -5.46 1.41
C PHE A 41 0.45 -5.13 2.42
N LYS A 42 -0.38 -4.12 2.16
CA LYS A 42 -1.56 -3.84 3.01
C LYS A 42 -2.57 -4.98 2.96
N MET A 43 -2.87 -5.50 1.77
CA MET A 43 -3.74 -6.66 1.60
C MET A 43 -3.21 -7.89 2.34
N PHE A 44 -1.89 -8.11 2.33
CA PHE A 44 -1.24 -9.17 3.13
C PHE A 44 -1.47 -8.99 4.62
N VAL A 45 -1.13 -7.81 5.17
CA VAL A 45 -1.24 -7.51 6.62
C VAL A 45 -2.71 -7.58 7.08
N CYS A 46 -3.63 -7.06 6.28
CA CYS A 46 -5.07 -7.02 6.59
C CYS A 46 -5.82 -8.31 6.20
N GLN A 47 -5.13 -9.31 5.64
CA GLN A 47 -5.70 -10.57 5.15
C GLN A 47 -6.87 -10.36 4.16
N LYS A 48 -6.71 -9.45 3.22
CA LYS A 48 -7.71 -9.15 2.16
C LYS A 48 -7.26 -9.72 0.83
N GLN A 49 -8.23 -10.22 0.06
CA GLN A 49 -8.00 -10.77 -1.29
C GLN A 49 -8.23 -9.74 -2.41
N LEU A 50 -8.87 -8.62 -2.07
CA LEU A 50 -9.37 -7.61 -2.99
C LEU A 50 -9.14 -6.22 -2.37
N CYS A 51 -8.75 -5.25 -3.17
CA CYS A 51 -8.64 -3.84 -2.75
C CYS A 51 -9.05 -2.94 -3.91
N ASP A 52 -9.94 -1.98 -3.64
CA ASP A 52 -10.29 -0.97 -4.64
C ASP A 52 -9.31 0.20 -4.55
N PHE A 53 -8.56 0.37 -5.63
CA PHE A 53 -7.67 1.48 -5.86
C PHE A 53 -8.45 2.64 -6.47
N VAL A 54 -8.53 3.76 -5.74
CA VAL A 54 -9.33 4.91 -6.16
C VAL A 54 -8.43 6.10 -6.43
N VAL A 55 -8.50 6.60 -7.64
CA VAL A 55 -7.78 7.79 -8.08
C VAL A 55 -8.78 8.92 -8.20
N TYR A 56 -8.59 9.96 -7.38
CA TYR A 56 -9.39 11.17 -7.45
C TYR A 56 -8.61 12.23 -8.23
N THR A 57 -9.26 12.81 -9.25
CA THR A 57 -8.72 13.89 -10.08
C THR A 57 -9.74 15.02 -10.18
N ASN A 58 -9.32 16.20 -10.61
CA ASN A 58 -10.25 17.31 -10.85
C ASN A 58 -11.24 17.02 -12.00
N LYS A 59 -10.95 16.01 -12.84
CA LYS A 59 -11.80 15.58 -13.96
C LYS A 59 -12.76 14.45 -13.60
N GLY A 60 -12.60 13.83 -12.43
CA GLY A 60 -13.43 12.73 -11.98
C GLY A 60 -12.70 11.69 -11.15
N VAL A 61 -13.42 10.58 -10.89
CA VAL A 61 -12.97 9.47 -10.05
C VAL A 61 -12.76 8.24 -10.92
N PHE A 62 -11.60 7.61 -10.77
CA PHE A 62 -11.29 6.32 -11.38
C PHE A 62 -11.15 5.28 -10.28
N VAL A 63 -11.74 4.10 -10.49
CA VAL A 63 -11.71 2.99 -9.54
C VAL A 63 -11.20 1.75 -10.27
N GLN A 64 -10.19 1.10 -9.71
CA GLN A 64 -9.66 -0.17 -10.17
C GLN A 64 -9.65 -1.18 -9.02
N THR A 65 -10.29 -2.33 -9.19
CA THR A 65 -10.20 -3.44 -8.24
C THR A 65 -8.91 -4.22 -8.49
N LEU A 66 -8.08 -4.32 -7.46
CA LEU A 66 -6.84 -5.09 -7.45
C LEU A 66 -7.04 -6.41 -6.70
N TYR A 67 -6.39 -7.45 -7.18
CA TYR A 67 -6.39 -8.77 -6.57
C TYR A 67 -5.09 -9.01 -5.81
N TYR A 68 -5.19 -9.73 -4.70
CA TYR A 68 -4.03 -10.14 -3.93
C TYR A 68 -3.11 -11.07 -4.74
N ASP A 69 -1.84 -10.72 -4.83
CA ASP A 69 -0.81 -11.48 -5.51
C ASP A 69 0.10 -12.17 -4.48
N SER A 70 -0.25 -13.42 -4.16
CA SER A 70 0.47 -14.22 -3.19
C SER A 70 1.95 -14.46 -3.55
N THR A 71 2.25 -14.57 -4.85
CA THR A 71 3.60 -14.79 -5.34
C THR A 71 4.47 -13.56 -5.16
N PHE A 72 3.96 -12.39 -5.57
CA PHE A 72 4.65 -11.12 -5.38
C PHE A 72 4.89 -10.80 -3.90
N VAL A 73 3.88 -11.03 -3.05
CA VAL A 73 3.97 -10.74 -1.62
C VAL A 73 4.96 -11.65 -0.91
N ARG A 74 4.99 -12.94 -1.24
CA ARG A 74 5.99 -13.86 -0.68
C ARG A 74 7.41 -13.37 -0.99
N ASP A 75 7.68 -13.06 -2.25
CA ASP A 75 9.00 -12.60 -2.70
C ASP A 75 9.35 -11.21 -2.09
N LEU A 76 8.34 -10.38 -1.82
CA LEU A 76 8.51 -9.13 -1.06
C LEU A 76 8.88 -9.39 0.40
N VAL A 77 8.17 -10.29 1.08
CA VAL A 77 8.42 -10.65 2.49
C VAL A 77 9.80 -11.26 2.65
N ASP A 78 10.24 -12.11 1.72
CA ASP A 78 11.58 -12.71 1.76
C ASP A 78 12.67 -11.63 1.68
N ARG A 79 12.52 -10.67 0.76
CA ARG A 79 13.44 -9.51 0.66
C ARG A 79 13.42 -8.63 1.90
N CYS A 80 12.23 -8.34 2.43
CA CYS A 80 12.10 -7.56 3.67
C CYS A 80 12.70 -8.29 4.87
N THR A 81 12.59 -9.61 4.94
CA THR A 81 13.18 -10.44 6.00
C THR A 81 14.70 -10.46 5.89
N ALA A 82 15.25 -10.61 4.69
CA ALA A 82 16.68 -10.53 4.45
C ALA A 82 17.24 -9.16 4.86
N PHE A 83 16.57 -8.07 4.45
CA PHE A 83 16.93 -6.71 4.85
C PHE A 83 16.84 -6.51 6.36
N ALA A 84 15.78 -7.02 6.99
CA ALA A 84 15.60 -6.96 8.43
C ALA A 84 16.75 -7.67 9.17
N MET A 85 17.20 -8.82 8.69
CA MET A 85 18.28 -9.58 9.31
C MET A 85 19.67 -9.00 9.03
N SER A 86 19.88 -8.32 7.90
CA SER A 86 21.20 -7.75 7.55
C SER A 86 21.42 -6.36 8.14
N GLU A 87 20.39 -5.50 8.16
CA GLU A 87 20.54 -4.08 8.50
C GLU A 87 19.99 -3.71 9.88
N LEU A 88 19.03 -4.47 10.44
CA LEU A 88 18.53 -4.16 11.77
C LEU A 88 19.49 -4.77 12.79
N GLU A 89 20.48 -3.99 13.22
CA GLU A 89 21.19 -4.30 14.45
C GLU A 89 20.19 -4.50 15.61
N PRO A 90 20.47 -5.37 16.59
CA PRO A 90 19.60 -5.59 17.76
C PRO A 90 19.38 -4.35 18.63
N THR A 91 19.96 -3.20 18.27
CA THR A 91 19.82 -1.90 18.94
C THR A 91 18.72 -1.02 18.34
N VAL A 92 17.79 -1.56 17.55
CA VAL A 92 16.50 -0.89 17.33
C VAL A 92 15.71 -0.95 18.64
N VAL A 93 16.15 -0.16 19.60
CA VAL A 93 15.32 0.31 20.70
C VAL A 93 14.21 1.08 20.01
N ILE A 94 13.06 0.44 19.88
CA ILE A 94 11.81 1.14 19.61
C ILE A 94 11.73 2.15 20.75
N LYS A 95 12.18 3.39 20.52
CA LYS A 95 11.75 4.53 21.31
C LYS A 95 10.26 4.57 21.01
N THR A 96 9.48 3.82 21.79
CA THR A 96 8.06 4.04 21.93
C THR A 96 7.97 5.51 22.29
N ARG A 97 7.71 6.36 21.28
CA ARG A 97 7.13 7.65 21.56
C ARG A 97 5.90 7.27 22.36
N ALA A 98 5.95 7.52 23.67
CA ALA A 98 4.76 7.39 24.49
C ALA A 98 3.66 8.09 23.70
N PRO A 99 2.51 7.44 23.45
CA PRO A 99 1.43 8.09 22.73
C PRO A 99 1.22 9.45 23.40
N PRO A 100 1.18 10.58 22.65
CA PRO A 100 0.88 11.86 23.26
C PRO A 100 -0.35 11.66 24.12
N SER A 101 -0.25 11.99 25.41
CA SER A 101 -1.26 11.73 26.43
C SER A 101 -2.60 12.28 25.95
N GLY A 102 -3.42 11.42 25.33
CA GLY A 102 -4.60 11.82 24.56
C GLY A 102 -4.97 10.93 23.38
N CYS A 103 -4.03 10.20 22.77
CA CYS A 103 -4.35 9.27 21.67
C CYS A 103 -4.73 7.89 22.21
N ARG A 104 -6.02 7.54 22.15
CA ARG A 104 -6.49 6.17 22.37
C ARG A 104 -5.81 5.26 21.34
N PRO A 105 -5.32 4.06 21.72
CA PRO A 105 -4.85 3.10 20.74
C PRO A 105 -6.03 2.70 19.85
N LEU A 106 -5.91 2.94 18.54
CA LEU A 106 -6.75 2.29 17.53
C LEU A 106 -6.33 0.83 17.43
N ILE A 107 -6.71 0.04 18.44
CA ILE A 107 -6.81 -1.41 18.30
C ILE A 107 -8.08 -1.70 17.49
N HIS A 108 -7.99 -1.59 16.17
CA HIS A 108 -8.93 -2.34 15.33
C HIS A 108 -8.26 -3.67 14.96
N TYR A 109 -8.44 -4.62 15.87
CA TYR A 109 -8.18 -6.03 15.62
C TYR A 109 -9.15 -6.45 14.51
N CYS A 110 -8.65 -6.70 13.30
CA CYS A 110 -9.42 -7.33 12.23
C CYS A 110 -9.66 -8.78 12.68
N ASN A 111 -10.80 -9.04 13.32
CA ASN A 111 -11.19 -10.38 13.74
C ASN A 111 -12.17 -10.96 12.70
N ARG A 112 -11.72 -12.09 12.15
CA ARG A 112 -12.42 -13.24 11.58
C ARG A 112 -13.87 -13.08 11.10
#